data_AF-A0A813KWI7-F1
#
_entry.id   AF-A0A813KWI7-F1
#
_cell.length_a   1.000
_cell.length_b   1.000
_cell.length_c   1.000
_cell.angle_alpha   90.00
_cell.angle_beta   90.00
_cell.angle_gamma   90.00
#
_symmetry.space_group_name_H-M   'P 1'
#
loop_
_entity.id
_entity.type
_entity.pdbx_description
1 polymer ?
#
loop_
_entity_poly.entity_id
_entity_poly.type
_entity_poly.pdbx_seq_one_letter_code
_entity_poly.pdbx_strand_id
1 'polypeptide(L)'
;MFAYGSMLQLLVGLVAAYDQATQDPALELAVLLQDEALLRRPTAAQAIGHSYFDFIWTWRREETRACAVCQDLKRLANGLECSGAAAGDAHFLCDSCLDGYVRAQSERELRLLSVDDGQIRCPEPGCTSVFYSDAHLARHIPTQAFAAYLKCRQQLLEVRLATTIEEDLRPRLTAELQRQQALQAGEQARQHIVEQILTLRCPRCSTAFLDFEACFALTCRNCPCGFCAWCLADCGGNAHEHVRNCGAKPPGSDVFFGSAEDFQRAQNKRRQKLLSAYLDTLPDHVKTDTIHAIRGDLAELGMVFP
;
A
#
# COMPACT_ATOMS: atom_id res chain seq x y z
N MET A 1 -8.99 42.59 -95.55
CA MET A 1 -9.09 41.13 -95.38
C MET A 1 -8.06 40.71 -94.32
N PHE A 2 -8.57 40.50 -93.11
CA PHE A 2 -7.97 39.86 -91.91
C PHE A 2 -6.53 40.22 -91.45
N ALA A 3 -6.42 41.34 -90.73
CA ALA A 3 -5.39 41.55 -89.71
C ALA A 3 -5.84 40.98 -88.34
N TYR A 4 -6.29 39.71 -88.31
CA TYR A 4 -6.72 39.00 -87.09
C TYR A 4 -5.71 37.93 -86.63
N GLY A 5 -4.55 37.79 -87.29
CA GLY A 5 -3.55 36.77 -86.97
C GLY A 5 -2.54 37.12 -85.88
N SER A 6 -2.39 38.41 -85.51
CA SER A 6 -1.31 38.86 -84.62
C SER A 6 -1.68 38.95 -83.14
N MET A 7 -2.98 38.98 -82.81
CA MET A 7 -3.43 39.16 -81.41
C MET A 7 -3.54 37.82 -80.66
N LEU A 8 -3.78 36.71 -81.39
CA LEU A 8 -3.81 35.36 -80.82
C LEU A 8 -2.41 34.81 -80.49
N GLN A 9 -1.37 35.19 -81.22
CA GLN A 9 0.01 34.77 -80.90
C GLN A 9 0.59 35.49 -79.67
N LEU A 10 0.19 36.75 -79.42
CA LEU A 10 0.57 37.48 -78.20
C LEU A 10 -0.19 36.98 -76.95
N LEU A 11 -1.44 36.53 -77.11
CA LEU A 11 -2.20 35.91 -76.01
C LEU A 11 -1.68 34.52 -75.64
N VAL A 12 -1.27 33.69 -76.61
CA VAL A 12 -0.68 32.37 -76.33
C VAL A 12 0.70 32.49 -75.66
N GLY A 13 1.51 33.51 -76.01
CA GLY A 13 2.78 33.79 -75.34
C GLY A 13 2.64 34.30 -73.90
N LEU A 14 1.59 35.09 -73.61
CA LEU A 14 1.28 35.57 -72.26
C LEU A 14 0.67 34.49 -71.37
N VAL A 15 -0.14 33.57 -71.91
CA VAL A 15 -0.62 32.40 -71.15
C VAL A 15 0.52 31.44 -70.83
N ALA A 16 1.49 31.25 -71.74
CA ALA A 16 2.66 30.42 -71.47
C ALA A 16 3.65 31.02 -70.44
N ALA A 17 3.73 32.36 -70.33
CA ALA A 17 4.53 33.04 -69.31
C ALA A 17 3.81 33.14 -67.95
N TYR A 18 2.47 33.19 -67.95
CA TYR A 18 1.66 33.17 -66.72
C TYR A 18 1.63 31.79 -66.05
N ASP A 19 1.92 30.72 -66.80
CA ASP A 19 1.94 29.34 -66.31
C ASP A 19 3.30 28.90 -65.70
N GLN A 20 4.35 29.73 -65.84
CA GLN A 20 5.67 29.49 -65.22
C GLN A 20 5.92 30.34 -63.97
N ALA A 21 5.16 31.42 -63.77
CA ALA A 21 5.25 32.26 -62.56
C ALA A 21 4.46 31.70 -61.35
N THR A 22 3.68 30.64 -61.55
CA THR A 22 2.84 29.98 -60.54
C THR A 22 3.49 28.75 -59.90
N GLN A 23 4.76 28.45 -60.22
CA GLN A 23 5.47 27.28 -59.70
C GLN A 23 6.63 27.61 -58.76
N ASP A 24 6.58 28.75 -58.06
CA ASP A 24 7.46 28.96 -56.90
C ASP A 24 6.67 28.68 -55.60
N PRO A 25 6.88 27.51 -54.99
CA PRO A 25 6.20 27.14 -53.74
C PRO A 25 6.46 28.15 -52.61
N ALA A 26 7.59 28.87 -52.65
CA ALA A 26 7.92 29.89 -51.66
C ALA A 26 6.98 31.09 -51.76
N LEU A 27 6.70 31.52 -52.99
CA LEU A 27 5.80 32.62 -53.28
C LEU A 27 4.35 32.24 -52.98
N GLU A 28 3.95 31.01 -53.31
CA GLU A 28 2.63 30.47 -52.98
C GLU A 28 2.39 30.45 -51.46
N LEU A 29 3.36 29.96 -50.68
CA LEU A 29 3.28 29.96 -49.21
C LEU A 29 3.24 31.40 -48.66
N ALA A 30 4.04 32.31 -49.21
CA ALA A 30 4.08 33.70 -48.77
C ALA A 30 2.73 34.40 -48.99
N VAL A 31 2.10 34.21 -50.15
CA VAL A 31 0.77 34.72 -50.46
C VAL A 31 -0.27 34.16 -49.48
N LEU A 32 -0.20 32.85 -49.21
CA LEU A 32 -1.14 32.14 -48.35
C LEU A 32 -0.99 32.55 -46.86
N LEU A 33 0.21 32.89 -46.40
CA LEU A 33 0.47 33.43 -45.06
C LEU A 33 0.07 34.91 -44.90
N GLN A 34 0.03 35.66 -46.01
CA GLN A 34 -0.27 37.10 -46.03
C GLN A 34 -1.73 37.42 -46.40
N ASP A 35 -2.62 36.42 -46.54
CA ASP A 35 -4.03 36.63 -46.92
C ASP A 35 -4.71 37.68 -46.01
N GLU A 36 -5.40 38.66 -46.60
CA GLU A 36 -6.06 39.73 -45.84
C GLU A 36 -7.17 39.19 -44.92
N ALA A 37 -7.79 38.07 -45.29
CA ALA A 37 -8.77 37.40 -44.47
C ALA A 37 -8.07 36.47 -43.47
N LEU A 38 -8.04 36.88 -42.19
CA LEU A 38 -7.41 36.10 -41.10
C LEU A 38 -7.88 34.64 -41.02
N LEU A 39 -9.13 34.35 -41.40
CA LEU A 39 -9.70 33.00 -41.40
C LEU A 39 -9.18 32.10 -42.54
N ARG A 40 -8.56 32.68 -43.57
CA ARG A 40 -7.97 31.95 -44.70
C ARG A 40 -6.49 31.68 -44.53
N ARG A 41 -5.83 32.37 -43.58
CA ARG A 41 -4.45 32.07 -43.22
C ARG A 41 -4.37 30.68 -42.57
N PRO A 42 -3.38 29.86 -42.94
CA PRO A 42 -3.20 28.55 -42.36
C PRO A 42 -2.71 28.68 -40.92
N THR A 43 -3.03 27.69 -40.10
CA THR A 43 -2.33 27.50 -38.83
C THR A 43 -0.85 27.14 -39.08
N ALA A 44 0.02 27.32 -38.09
CA ALA A 44 1.42 26.93 -38.20
C ALA A 44 1.58 25.44 -38.61
N ALA A 45 0.73 24.56 -38.08
CA ALA A 45 0.71 23.14 -38.43
C ALA A 45 0.33 22.90 -39.90
N GLN A 46 -0.63 23.66 -40.44
CA GLN A 46 -1.04 23.57 -41.86
C GLN A 46 0.03 24.18 -42.79
N ALA A 47 0.67 25.28 -42.40
CA ALA A 47 1.74 25.91 -43.17
C ALA A 47 2.96 24.98 -43.33
N ILE A 48 3.31 24.23 -42.28
CA ILE A 48 4.41 23.24 -42.29
C ILE A 48 4.18 22.11 -43.31
N GLY A 49 2.92 21.81 -43.65
CA GLY A 49 2.54 20.81 -44.65
C GLY A 49 2.52 21.32 -46.10
N HIS A 50 2.94 22.56 -46.35
CA HIS A 50 3.00 23.16 -47.68
C HIS A 50 4.15 22.59 -48.53
N SER A 51 3.95 22.48 -49.84
CA SER A 51 4.91 21.91 -50.81
C SER A 51 6.29 22.58 -50.79
N TYR A 52 6.35 23.85 -50.41
CA TYR A 52 7.61 24.59 -50.17
C TYR A 52 8.55 23.85 -49.21
N PHE A 53 7.99 23.27 -48.14
CA PHE A 53 8.80 22.56 -47.16
C PHE A 53 9.11 21.13 -47.60
N ASP A 54 8.50 20.58 -48.65
CA ASP A 54 8.77 19.22 -49.10
C ASP A 54 10.25 19.01 -49.43
N PHE A 55 10.90 20.01 -50.04
CA PHE A 55 12.34 19.98 -50.31
C PHE A 55 13.20 20.00 -49.03
N ILE A 56 12.78 20.76 -48.02
CA ILE A 56 13.45 20.83 -46.71
C ILE A 56 13.27 19.48 -45.97
N TRP A 57 12.07 18.89 -46.06
CA TRP A 57 11.77 17.60 -45.45
C TRP A 57 12.41 16.43 -46.19
N THR A 58 12.64 16.50 -47.51
CA THR A 58 13.40 15.47 -48.25
C THR A 58 14.89 15.53 -47.95
N TRP A 59 15.50 16.72 -47.92
CA TRP A 59 16.91 16.87 -47.53
C TRP A 59 17.20 16.31 -46.14
N ARG A 60 16.36 16.62 -45.15
CA ARG A 60 16.51 16.08 -43.78
C ARG A 60 16.31 14.55 -43.72
N ARG A 61 15.50 13.97 -44.63
CA ARG A 61 15.28 12.53 -44.73
C ARG A 61 16.45 11.79 -45.38
N GLU A 62 17.25 12.49 -46.19
CA GLU A 62 18.43 11.95 -46.86
C GLU A 62 19.72 12.16 -46.05
N GLU A 63 19.70 13.03 -45.05
CA GLU A 63 20.83 13.25 -44.15
C GLU A 63 21.25 11.94 -43.46
N THR A 64 22.56 11.67 -43.47
CA THR A 64 23.14 10.48 -42.86
C THR A 64 23.97 10.82 -41.63
N ARG A 65 23.93 9.92 -40.63
CA ARG A 65 24.75 9.98 -39.42
C ARG A 65 25.39 8.62 -39.17
N ALA A 66 26.58 8.63 -38.58
CA ALA A 66 27.24 7.41 -38.13
C ALA A 66 26.58 6.94 -36.82
N CYS A 67 26.23 5.66 -36.74
CA CYS A 67 25.69 5.09 -35.51
C CYS A 67 26.78 4.98 -34.44
N ALA A 68 26.51 5.45 -33.21
CA ALA A 68 27.45 5.36 -32.10
C ALA A 68 27.85 3.91 -31.71
N VAL A 69 27.03 2.92 -32.08
CA VAL A 69 27.25 1.50 -31.71
C VAL A 69 27.92 0.72 -32.83
N CYS A 70 27.34 0.70 -34.04
CA CYS A 70 27.87 -0.10 -35.16
C CYS A 70 28.78 0.69 -36.11
N GLN A 71 28.89 2.01 -35.94
CA GLN A 71 29.72 2.92 -36.76
C GLN A 71 29.33 3.04 -38.25
N ASP A 72 28.27 2.35 -38.68
CA ASP A 72 27.71 2.49 -40.02
C ASP A 72 27.04 3.84 -40.23
N LEU A 73 27.17 4.39 -41.44
CA LEU A 73 26.36 5.50 -41.92
C LEU A 73 24.94 5.02 -42.21
N LYS A 74 23.96 5.56 -41.49
CA LYS A 74 22.52 5.32 -41.74
C LYS A 74 21.81 6.65 -41.96
N ARG A 75 20.64 6.57 -42.61
CA ARG A 75 19.75 7.73 -42.73
C ARG A 75 19.23 8.11 -41.35
N LEU A 76 19.12 9.42 -41.10
CA LEU A 76 18.57 9.98 -39.87
C LEU A 76 17.14 9.48 -39.60
N ALA A 77 16.39 9.18 -40.65
CA ALA A 77 15.05 8.59 -40.54
C ALA A 77 15.01 7.17 -39.96
N ASN A 78 16.13 6.44 -39.98
CA ASN A 78 16.24 5.03 -39.54
C ASN A 78 17.01 4.92 -38.21
N GLY A 79 16.77 5.88 -37.33
CA GLY A 79 17.37 5.88 -36.01
C GLY A 79 16.93 7.08 -35.18
N LEU A 80 17.48 7.16 -33.98
CA LEU A 80 17.12 8.15 -32.98
C LEU A 80 18.34 8.89 -32.47
N GLU A 81 18.25 10.21 -32.41
CA GLU A 81 19.27 11.08 -31.81
C GLU A 81 18.88 11.44 -30.37
N CYS A 82 19.86 11.46 -29.48
CA CYS A 82 19.65 12.05 -28.16
C CYS A 82 19.56 13.58 -28.25
N SER A 83 18.74 14.20 -27.41
CA SER A 83 18.57 15.65 -27.36
C SER A 83 19.66 16.36 -26.52
N GLY A 84 20.92 15.95 -26.68
CA GLY A 84 22.06 16.52 -25.97
C GLY A 84 22.19 18.03 -26.22
N ALA A 85 22.20 18.82 -25.14
CA ALA A 85 22.16 20.29 -25.19
C ALA A 85 23.54 20.96 -25.41
N ALA A 86 24.64 20.20 -25.43
CA ALA A 86 25.94 20.73 -25.78
C ALA A 86 26.09 20.72 -27.30
N ALA A 87 26.12 21.92 -27.87
CA ALA A 87 26.22 22.18 -29.31
C ALA A 87 27.31 21.32 -29.98
N GLY A 88 26.93 20.23 -30.66
CA GLY A 88 27.81 19.45 -31.51
C GLY A 88 27.61 17.93 -31.48
N ASP A 89 27.27 17.36 -30.32
CA ASP A 89 27.36 15.89 -30.11
C ASP A 89 25.98 15.25 -29.91
N ALA A 90 25.13 15.32 -30.93
CA ALA A 90 23.91 14.51 -30.98
C ALA A 90 24.30 13.06 -31.32
N HIS A 91 24.24 12.17 -30.33
CA HIS A 91 24.54 10.76 -30.53
C HIS A 91 23.39 10.06 -31.24
N PHE A 92 23.69 9.51 -32.43
CA PHE A 92 22.73 8.79 -33.26
C PHE A 92 22.82 7.27 -33.05
N LEU A 93 21.68 6.62 -32.82
CA LEU A 93 21.55 5.17 -32.82
C LEU A 93 20.64 4.73 -33.96
N CYS A 94 21.11 3.80 -34.80
CA CYS A 94 20.25 3.20 -35.80
C CYS A 94 19.20 2.26 -35.18
N ASP A 95 18.07 2.04 -35.86
CA ASP A 95 16.93 1.26 -35.34
C ASP A 95 17.33 -0.13 -34.83
N SER A 96 18.24 -0.83 -35.51
CA SER A 96 18.69 -2.17 -35.11
C SER A 96 19.54 -2.15 -33.84
N CYS A 97 20.42 -1.16 -33.69
CA CYS A 97 21.22 -1.02 -32.47
C CYS A 97 20.37 -0.51 -31.30
N LEU A 98 19.39 0.35 -31.58
CA LEU A 98 18.42 0.83 -30.60
C LEU A 98 17.54 -0.32 -30.08
N ASP A 99 17.03 -1.20 -30.95
CA ASP A 99 16.26 -2.40 -30.57
C ASP A 99 17.05 -3.29 -29.59
N GLY A 100 18.27 -3.68 -29.96
CA GLY A 100 19.13 -4.50 -29.12
C GLY A 100 19.45 -3.83 -27.78
N TYR A 101 19.70 -2.51 -27.80
CA TYR A 101 19.97 -1.74 -26.59
C TYR A 101 18.75 -1.66 -25.67
N VAL A 102 17.56 -1.33 -26.18
CA VAL A 102 16.33 -1.23 -25.39
C VAL A 102 15.98 -2.57 -24.75
N ARG A 103 16.13 -3.69 -25.48
CA ARG A 103 15.92 -5.03 -24.92
C ARG A 103 16.89 -5.32 -23.79
N ALA A 104 18.19 -5.15 -24.04
CA ALA A 104 19.22 -5.39 -23.04
C ALA A 104 19.02 -4.54 -21.78
N GLN A 105 18.59 -3.28 -21.93
CA GLN A 105 18.24 -2.43 -20.79
C GLN A 105 17.00 -2.93 -20.06
N SER A 106 15.94 -3.31 -20.78
CA SER A 106 14.66 -3.74 -20.20
C SER A 106 14.72 -5.09 -19.48
N GLU A 107 15.75 -5.91 -19.77
CA GLU A 107 15.97 -7.22 -19.15
C GLU A 107 16.92 -7.18 -17.94
N ARG A 108 17.41 -5.99 -17.56
CA ARG A 108 18.24 -5.83 -16.36
C ARG A 108 17.47 -6.18 -15.10
N GLU A 109 18.21 -6.43 -14.01
CA GLU A 109 17.60 -6.60 -12.70
C GLU A 109 16.78 -5.38 -12.30
N LEU A 110 15.60 -5.61 -11.70
CA LEU A 110 14.66 -4.55 -11.28
C LEU A 110 15.32 -3.48 -10.40
N ARG A 111 16.28 -3.86 -9.56
CA ARG A 111 17.03 -2.93 -8.69
C ARG A 111 17.89 -1.94 -9.49
N LEU A 112 18.43 -2.36 -10.63
CA LEU A 112 19.22 -1.48 -11.51
C LEU A 112 18.30 -0.58 -12.33
N LEU A 113 17.14 -1.11 -12.73
CA LEU A 113 16.12 -0.38 -13.46
C LEU A 113 15.44 0.71 -12.64
N SER A 114 15.28 0.51 -11.32
CA SER A 114 14.64 1.47 -10.43
C SER A 114 15.40 2.80 -10.30
N VAL A 115 16.70 2.83 -10.63
CA VAL A 115 17.52 4.06 -10.59
C VAL A 115 17.01 5.08 -11.60
N ASP A 116 16.56 4.62 -12.76
CA ASP A 116 16.14 5.44 -13.89
C ASP A 116 14.63 5.29 -14.18
N ASP A 117 13.84 4.73 -13.25
CA ASP A 117 12.42 4.41 -13.46
C ASP A 117 12.15 3.57 -14.73
N GLY A 118 13.13 2.73 -15.09
CA GLY A 118 13.11 1.90 -16.29
C GLY A 118 13.11 2.71 -17.60
N GLN A 119 13.51 3.99 -17.57
CA GLN A 119 13.62 4.84 -18.75
C GLN A 119 14.94 4.59 -19.50
N ILE A 120 14.92 4.79 -20.82
CA ILE A 120 16.07 4.53 -21.69
C ILE A 120 16.84 5.83 -21.92
N ARG A 121 18.15 5.81 -21.65
CA ARG A 121 19.10 6.91 -21.92
C ARG A 121 19.92 6.64 -23.18
N CYS A 122 20.66 7.65 -23.63
CA CYS A 122 21.73 7.45 -24.59
C CYS A 122 22.78 6.46 -24.02
N PRO A 123 23.29 5.49 -24.81
CA PRO A 123 24.34 4.58 -24.36
C PRO A 123 25.72 5.24 -24.24
N GLU A 124 25.91 6.45 -24.79
CA GLU A 124 27.21 7.11 -24.79
C GLU A 124 27.64 7.45 -23.34
N PRO A 125 28.81 6.97 -22.89
CA PRO A 125 29.29 7.23 -21.53
C PRO A 125 29.41 8.73 -21.24
N GLY A 126 28.84 9.17 -20.12
CA GLY A 126 28.88 10.58 -19.71
C GLY A 126 27.88 11.48 -20.44
N CYS A 127 27.04 10.94 -21.33
CA CYS A 127 25.97 11.70 -21.95
C CYS A 127 24.91 12.11 -20.91
N THR A 128 24.61 13.40 -20.84
CA THR A 128 23.63 14.00 -19.92
C THR A 128 22.30 14.31 -20.59
N SER A 129 22.05 13.75 -21.78
CA SER A 129 20.78 13.94 -22.47
C SER A 129 19.60 13.46 -21.62
N VAL A 130 18.44 14.10 -21.80
CA VAL A 130 17.20 13.55 -21.25
C VAL A 130 16.93 12.16 -21.81
N PHE A 131 16.09 11.40 -21.09
CA PHE A 131 15.64 10.09 -21.54
C PHE A 131 14.91 10.17 -22.88
N TYR A 132 15.00 9.10 -23.66
CA TYR A 132 14.17 8.97 -24.85
C TYR A 132 12.70 8.90 -24.45
N SER A 133 11.86 9.62 -25.19
CA SER A 133 10.41 9.59 -24.98
C SER A 133 9.81 8.28 -25.50
N ASP A 134 8.73 7.82 -24.87
CA ASP A 134 8.00 6.62 -25.29
C ASP A 134 7.57 6.70 -26.75
N ALA A 135 7.17 7.89 -27.22
CA ALA A 135 6.79 8.14 -28.60
C ALA A 135 7.95 7.96 -29.60
N HIS A 136 9.15 8.43 -29.24
CA HIS A 136 10.34 8.23 -30.06
C HIS A 136 10.76 6.76 -30.08
N LEU A 137 10.76 6.09 -28.94
CA LEU A 137 11.07 4.66 -28.87
C LEU A 137 10.08 3.86 -29.73
N ALA A 138 8.77 4.07 -29.55
CA ALA A 138 7.73 3.36 -30.29
C ALA A 138 7.82 3.53 -31.81
N ARG A 139 8.36 4.66 -32.30
CA ARG A 139 8.54 4.92 -33.73
C ARG A 139 9.72 4.14 -34.35
N HIS A 140 10.75 3.87 -33.56
CA HIS A 140 12.05 3.39 -34.05
C HIS A 140 12.38 1.94 -33.68
N ILE A 141 11.68 1.34 -32.71
CA ILE A 141 11.90 -0.06 -32.34
C ILE A 141 10.71 -0.97 -32.69
N PRO A 142 10.95 -2.27 -32.93
CA PRO A 142 9.89 -3.23 -33.16
C PRO A 142 8.93 -3.35 -31.97
N THR A 143 7.66 -3.70 -32.25
CA THR A 143 6.60 -3.86 -31.24
C THR A 143 7.01 -4.77 -30.08
N GLN A 144 7.75 -5.85 -30.36
CA GLN A 144 8.19 -6.79 -29.31
C GLN A 144 9.14 -6.14 -28.30
N ALA A 145 10.08 -5.31 -28.77
CA ALA A 145 11.03 -4.62 -27.90
C ALA A 145 10.35 -3.52 -27.10
N PHE A 146 9.43 -2.78 -27.73
CA PHE A 146 8.63 -1.78 -27.04
C PHE A 146 7.71 -2.41 -25.98
N ALA A 147 7.13 -3.58 -26.25
CA ALA A 147 6.35 -4.33 -25.27
C ALA A 147 7.19 -4.79 -24.07
N ALA A 148 8.43 -5.25 -24.30
CA ALA A 148 9.35 -5.61 -23.22
C ALA A 148 9.70 -4.39 -22.34
N TYR A 149 9.97 -3.25 -22.96
CA TYR A 149 10.20 -1.97 -22.28
C TYR A 149 9.01 -1.56 -21.40
N LEU A 150 7.78 -1.57 -21.94
CA LEU A 150 6.58 -1.25 -21.19
C LEU A 150 6.34 -2.22 -20.02
N LYS A 151 6.56 -3.53 -20.25
CA LYS A 151 6.42 -4.55 -19.22
C LYS A 151 7.37 -4.31 -18.04
N CYS A 152 8.63 -4.01 -18.32
CA CYS A 152 9.62 -3.67 -17.30
C CYS A 152 9.17 -2.45 -16.47
N ARG A 153 8.71 -1.37 -17.10
CA ARG A 153 8.21 -0.18 -16.40
C ARG A 153 6.95 -0.45 -15.58
N GLN A 154 6.06 -1.29 -16.08
CA GLN A 154 4.89 -1.75 -15.33
C GLN A 154 5.32 -2.50 -14.06
N GLN A 155 6.28 -3.42 -14.15
CA GLN A 155 6.78 -4.16 -12.98
C GLN A 155 7.39 -3.22 -11.92
N LEU A 156 8.13 -2.19 -12.32
CA LEU A 156 8.64 -1.18 -11.38
C LEU A 156 7.52 -0.42 -10.66
N LEU A 157 6.48 -0.04 -11.40
CA LEU A 157 5.34 0.66 -10.83
C LEU A 157 4.59 -0.24 -9.83
N GLU A 158 4.39 -1.52 -10.16
CA GLU A 158 3.78 -2.50 -9.26
C GLU A 158 4.57 -2.66 -7.97
N VAL A 159 5.90 -2.81 -8.06
CA VAL A 159 6.78 -2.92 -6.88
C VAL A 159 6.74 -1.66 -6.02
N ARG A 160 6.75 -0.46 -6.64
CA ARG A 160 6.67 0.82 -5.92
C ARG A 160 5.34 0.94 -5.20
N LEU A 161 4.24 0.63 -5.89
CA LEU A 161 2.89 0.68 -5.32
C LEU A 161 2.73 -0.32 -4.17
N ALA A 162 3.21 -1.56 -4.33
CA ALA A 162 3.17 -2.58 -3.30
C ALA A 162 3.92 -2.12 -2.03
N THR A 163 5.11 -1.55 -2.20
CA THR A 163 5.91 -1.00 -1.09
C THR A 163 5.13 0.10 -0.35
N THR A 164 4.56 1.07 -1.07
CA THR A 164 3.78 2.16 -0.47
C THR A 164 2.55 1.65 0.28
N ILE A 165 1.83 0.68 -0.29
CA ILE A 165 0.67 0.06 0.36
C ILE A 165 1.10 -0.65 1.65
N GLU A 166 2.19 -1.41 1.62
CA GLU A 166 2.70 -2.10 2.80
C GLU A 166 3.11 -1.13 3.92
N GLU A 167 3.79 -0.04 3.56
CA GLU A 167 4.22 0.99 4.51
C GLU A 167 3.03 1.68 5.20
N ASP A 168 1.93 1.92 4.50
CA ASP A 168 0.72 2.52 5.08
C ASP A 168 -0.12 1.52 5.90
N LEU A 169 -0.25 0.27 5.44
CA LEU A 169 -1.12 -0.71 6.10
C LEU A 169 -0.49 -1.34 7.35
N ARG A 170 0.82 -1.59 7.35
CA ARG A 170 1.53 -2.26 8.45
C ARG A 170 1.32 -1.60 9.82
N PRO A 171 1.46 -0.26 10.00
CA PRO A 171 1.22 0.36 11.29
C PRO A 171 -0.24 0.28 11.73
N ARG A 172 -1.20 0.42 10.80
CA ARG A 172 -2.64 0.34 11.10
C ARG A 172 -3.04 -1.04 11.61
N LEU A 173 -2.54 -2.10 10.95
CA LEU A 173 -2.78 -3.48 11.37
C LEU A 173 -2.16 -3.77 12.74
N THR A 174 -0.94 -3.28 12.97
CA THR A 174 -0.24 -3.47 14.25
C THR A 174 -1.01 -2.81 15.40
N ALA A 175 -1.46 -1.57 15.20
CA ALA A 175 -2.23 -0.84 16.20
C ALA A 175 -3.57 -1.53 16.52
N GLU A 176 -4.28 -2.02 15.49
CA GLU A 176 -5.55 -2.71 15.69
C GLU A 176 -5.37 -4.06 16.41
N LEU A 177 -4.32 -4.82 16.07
CA LEU A 177 -3.99 -6.06 16.78
C LEU A 177 -3.69 -5.80 18.26
N GLN A 178 -2.89 -4.77 18.56
CA GLN A 178 -2.61 -4.38 19.94
C GLN A 178 -3.89 -3.98 20.69
N ARG A 179 -4.78 -3.21 20.05
CA ARG A 179 -6.07 -2.83 20.63
C ARG A 179 -6.93 -4.05 20.95
N GLN A 180 -7.01 -5.01 20.03
CA GLN A 180 -7.78 -6.24 20.23
C GLN A 180 -7.19 -7.11 21.34
N GLN A 181 -5.86 -7.26 21.40
CA GLN A 181 -5.19 -8.00 22.45
C GLN A 181 -5.44 -7.37 23.84
N ALA A 182 -5.40 -6.05 23.95
CA ALA A 182 -5.70 -5.36 25.20
C ALA A 182 -7.15 -5.59 25.67
N LEU A 183 -8.12 -5.50 24.75
CA LEU A 183 -9.52 -5.79 25.04
C LEU A 183 -9.73 -7.23 25.49
N GLN A 184 -9.09 -8.19 24.82
CA GLN A 184 -9.16 -9.61 25.19
C GLN A 184 -8.53 -9.88 26.56
N ALA A 185 -7.41 -9.24 26.88
CA ALA A 185 -6.77 -9.39 28.18
C ALA A 185 -7.68 -8.90 29.31
N GLY A 186 -8.37 -7.78 29.13
CA GLY A 186 -9.36 -7.27 30.09
C GLY A 186 -10.53 -8.24 30.29
N GLU A 187 -11.11 -8.77 29.21
CA GLU A 187 -12.23 -9.72 29.32
C GLU A 187 -11.81 -11.04 29.98
N GLN A 188 -10.63 -11.58 29.62
CA GLN A 188 -10.08 -12.78 30.26
C GLN A 188 -9.83 -12.57 31.76
N ALA A 189 -9.31 -11.39 32.13
CA ALA A 189 -9.10 -11.04 33.52
C ALA A 189 -10.42 -10.95 34.30
N ARG A 190 -11.43 -10.29 33.72
CA ARG A 190 -12.78 -10.23 34.28
C ARG A 190 -13.38 -11.62 34.45
N GLN A 191 -13.33 -12.46 33.42
CA GLN A 191 -13.85 -13.82 33.47
C GLN A 191 -13.17 -14.66 34.55
N HIS A 192 -11.83 -14.58 34.64
CA HIS A 192 -11.09 -15.24 35.71
C HIS A 192 -11.56 -14.78 37.10
N ILE A 193 -11.72 -13.47 37.31
CA ILE A 193 -12.17 -12.96 38.61
C ILE A 193 -13.57 -13.47 38.96
N VAL A 194 -14.51 -13.34 38.04
CA VAL A 194 -15.91 -13.75 38.26
C VAL A 194 -15.97 -15.26 38.57
N GLU A 195 -15.38 -16.09 37.72
CA GLU A 195 -15.51 -17.54 37.81
C GLU A 195 -14.60 -18.18 38.87
N GLN A 196 -13.41 -17.62 39.06
CA GLN A 196 -12.35 -18.23 39.87
C GLN A 196 -12.22 -17.67 41.27
N ILE A 197 -12.65 -16.42 41.47
CA ILE A 197 -12.48 -15.69 42.72
C ILE A 197 -13.83 -15.42 43.37
N LEU A 198 -14.75 -14.76 42.66
CA LEU A 198 -16.02 -14.30 43.22
C LEU A 198 -17.03 -15.44 43.37
N THR A 199 -17.11 -16.34 42.39
CA THR A 199 -18.03 -17.49 42.41
C THR A 199 -17.58 -18.56 43.40
N LEU A 200 -18.49 -18.99 44.28
CA LEU A 200 -18.27 -20.13 45.19
C LEU A 200 -18.41 -21.45 44.43
N ARG A 201 -17.48 -22.38 44.64
CA ARG A 201 -17.38 -23.62 43.85
C ARG A 201 -16.64 -24.77 44.56
N CYS A 202 -16.88 -26.01 44.15
CA CYS A 202 -16.04 -27.14 44.64
C CYS A 202 -14.59 -26.95 44.13
N PRO A 203 -13.58 -27.14 44.99
CA PRO A 203 -12.18 -27.00 44.62
C PRO A 203 -11.66 -28.05 43.64
N ARG A 204 -12.41 -29.15 43.44
CA ARG A 204 -12.00 -30.27 42.56
C ARG A 204 -12.61 -30.20 41.16
N CYS A 205 -13.92 -29.99 41.06
CA CYS A 205 -14.63 -30.00 39.76
C CYS A 205 -15.15 -28.64 39.31
N SER A 206 -14.90 -27.58 40.09
CA SER A 206 -15.32 -26.19 39.79
C SER A 206 -16.83 -25.96 39.67
N THR A 207 -17.68 -26.94 39.99
CA THR A 207 -19.13 -26.76 40.03
C THR A 207 -19.49 -25.70 41.07
N ALA A 208 -20.20 -24.66 40.62
CA ALA A 208 -20.65 -23.58 41.48
C ALA A 208 -21.73 -24.04 42.48
N PHE A 209 -21.80 -23.39 43.63
CA PHE A 209 -22.88 -23.57 44.60
C PHE A 209 -23.28 -22.22 45.20
N LEU A 210 -24.58 -22.04 45.47
CA LEU A 210 -25.15 -20.77 45.91
C LEU A 210 -25.40 -20.76 47.42
N ASP A 211 -25.97 -21.85 47.93
CA ASP A 211 -26.49 -21.95 49.29
C ASP A 211 -26.34 -23.36 49.86
N PHE A 212 -26.33 -23.42 51.20
CA PHE A 212 -26.39 -24.65 51.98
C PHE A 212 -26.98 -24.35 53.36
N GLU A 213 -27.75 -25.28 53.91
CA GLU A 213 -28.43 -25.12 55.20
C GLU A 213 -27.84 -26.00 56.32
N ALA A 214 -26.68 -26.62 56.07
CA ALA A 214 -26.10 -27.67 56.92
C ALA A 214 -24.70 -27.32 57.44
N CYS A 215 -24.01 -28.33 57.98
CA CYS A 215 -22.61 -28.27 58.43
C CYS A 215 -21.70 -27.58 57.40
N PHE A 216 -20.73 -26.79 57.86
CA PHE A 216 -19.73 -26.13 57.01
C PHE A 216 -18.69 -27.11 56.41
N ALA A 217 -18.83 -28.42 56.66
CA ALA A 217 -18.15 -29.48 55.94
C ALA A 217 -19.02 -29.92 54.75
N LEU A 218 -18.84 -29.25 53.61
CA LEU A 218 -19.66 -29.47 52.41
C LEU A 218 -19.20 -30.69 51.63
N THR A 219 -20.13 -31.33 50.92
CA THR A 219 -19.83 -32.36 49.93
C THR A 219 -20.38 -31.92 48.58
N CYS A 220 -19.57 -32.05 47.53
CA CYS A 220 -20.00 -31.67 46.20
C CYS A 220 -21.01 -32.68 45.64
N ARG A 221 -22.01 -32.18 44.90
CA ARG A 221 -23.01 -33.01 44.23
C ARG A 221 -22.47 -33.68 42.96
N ASN A 222 -21.45 -33.10 42.33
CA ASN A 222 -20.94 -33.52 41.03
C ASN A 222 -19.63 -34.31 41.11
N CYS A 223 -19.00 -34.38 42.28
CA CYS A 223 -17.82 -35.21 42.50
C CYS A 223 -17.72 -35.59 43.99
N PRO A 224 -16.99 -36.66 44.35
CA PRO A 224 -16.89 -37.10 45.74
C PRO A 224 -15.96 -36.21 46.61
N CYS A 225 -15.83 -34.91 46.28
CA CYS A 225 -15.05 -33.94 47.06
C CYS A 225 -15.84 -33.50 48.30
N GLY A 226 -15.23 -33.60 49.47
CA GLY A 226 -15.62 -32.94 50.71
C GLY A 226 -14.69 -31.74 50.92
N PHE A 227 -15.26 -30.57 51.19
CA PHE A 227 -14.50 -29.32 51.28
C PHE A 227 -15.04 -28.42 52.37
N CYS A 228 -14.15 -27.56 52.88
CA CYS A 228 -14.50 -26.62 53.94
C CYS A 228 -15.24 -25.41 53.36
N ALA A 229 -16.43 -25.09 53.87
CA ALA A 229 -17.17 -23.89 53.47
C ALA A 229 -16.41 -22.60 53.82
N TRP A 230 -15.61 -22.54 54.88
CA TRP A 230 -14.90 -21.31 55.28
C TRP A 230 -13.79 -20.89 54.30
N CYS A 231 -13.02 -21.85 53.78
CA CYS A 231 -11.83 -21.56 52.98
C CYS A 231 -11.86 -22.17 51.56
N LEU A 232 -12.82 -23.06 51.28
CA LEU A 232 -12.95 -23.86 50.07
C LEU A 232 -11.76 -24.80 49.79
N ALA A 233 -11.03 -25.23 50.81
CA ALA A 233 -9.98 -26.24 50.66
C ALA A 233 -10.58 -27.63 50.40
N ASP A 234 -10.02 -28.37 49.44
CA ASP A 234 -10.34 -29.78 49.21
C ASP A 234 -9.83 -30.60 50.42
N CYS A 235 -10.73 -31.32 51.07
CA CYS A 235 -10.46 -32.16 52.25
C CYS A 235 -10.67 -33.66 51.94
N GLY A 236 -10.75 -34.06 50.67
CA GLY A 236 -10.97 -35.44 50.30
C GLY A 236 -12.40 -35.89 50.59
N GLY A 237 -12.61 -36.85 51.49
CA GLY A 237 -13.96 -37.37 51.80
C GLY A 237 -14.60 -36.78 53.06
N ASN A 238 -13.84 -36.08 53.90
CA ASN A 238 -14.33 -35.57 55.18
C ASN A 238 -13.67 -34.23 55.57
N ALA A 239 -14.44 -33.15 55.49
CA ALA A 239 -13.97 -31.80 55.83
C ALA A 239 -14.15 -31.42 57.31
N HIS A 240 -14.75 -32.26 58.16
CA HIS A 240 -15.07 -31.90 59.55
C HIS A 240 -13.85 -31.51 60.38
N GLU A 241 -12.75 -32.26 60.27
CA GLU A 241 -11.52 -31.96 61.01
C GLU A 241 -10.90 -30.63 60.56
N HIS A 242 -10.96 -30.33 59.26
CA HIS A 242 -10.50 -29.04 58.75
C HIS A 242 -11.41 -27.90 59.23
N VAL A 243 -12.73 -28.06 59.17
CA VAL A 243 -13.70 -27.03 59.57
C VAL A 243 -13.53 -26.64 61.04
N ARG A 244 -13.33 -27.64 61.92
CA ARG A 244 -13.08 -27.42 63.35
C ARG A 244 -11.89 -26.49 63.59
N ASN A 245 -10.82 -26.66 62.83
CA ASN A 245 -9.53 -25.99 63.01
C ASN A 245 -9.23 -24.92 61.94
N CYS A 246 -10.22 -24.53 61.13
CA CYS A 246 -9.98 -23.69 59.97
C CYS A 246 -9.59 -22.26 60.36
N GLY A 247 -8.42 -21.78 59.93
CA GLY A 247 -7.97 -20.41 60.21
C GLY A 247 -8.80 -19.31 59.52
N ALA A 248 -9.67 -19.66 58.57
CA ALA A 248 -10.62 -18.73 57.94
C ALA A 248 -11.91 -18.55 58.74
N LYS A 249 -12.15 -19.42 59.74
CA LYS A 249 -13.32 -19.37 60.61
C LYS A 249 -13.23 -18.15 61.54
N PRO A 250 -14.29 -17.33 61.65
CA PRO A 250 -14.31 -16.21 62.58
C PRO A 250 -14.22 -16.67 64.05
N PRO A 251 -13.59 -15.87 64.93
CA PRO A 251 -13.58 -16.15 66.36
C PRO A 251 -15.00 -16.07 66.92
N GLY A 252 -15.37 -17.03 67.77
CA GLY A 252 -16.71 -17.09 68.39
C GLY A 252 -17.76 -17.90 67.62
N SER A 253 -17.47 -18.35 66.39
CA SER A 253 -18.38 -19.24 65.64
C SER A 253 -18.35 -20.68 66.20
N ASP A 254 -19.49 -21.38 66.12
CA ASP A 254 -19.65 -22.78 66.56
C ASP A 254 -18.65 -23.74 65.89
N VAL A 255 -18.36 -24.88 66.52
CA VAL A 255 -17.40 -25.90 66.05
C VAL A 255 -17.61 -26.25 64.57
N PHE A 256 -18.85 -26.45 64.11
CA PHE A 256 -19.18 -26.90 62.76
C PHE A 256 -20.17 -25.98 62.01
N PHE A 257 -20.81 -25.05 62.70
CA PHE A 257 -21.82 -24.15 62.15
C PHE A 257 -21.38 -22.68 62.21
N GLY A 258 -22.01 -21.84 61.40
CA GLY A 258 -21.77 -20.40 61.35
C GLY A 258 -23.01 -19.67 60.85
N SER A 259 -23.13 -18.39 61.22
CA SER A 259 -24.18 -17.54 60.66
C SER A 259 -23.89 -17.19 59.19
N ALA A 260 -24.92 -16.82 58.44
CA ALA A 260 -24.76 -16.33 57.07
C ALA A 260 -23.84 -15.09 57.01
N GLU A 261 -23.92 -14.22 58.02
CA GLU A 261 -23.07 -13.03 58.15
C GLU A 261 -21.61 -13.41 58.38
N ASP A 262 -21.33 -14.37 59.26
CA ASP A 262 -19.98 -14.89 59.49
C ASP A 262 -19.40 -15.51 58.23
N PHE A 263 -20.20 -16.30 57.52
CA PHE A 263 -19.81 -16.91 56.24
C PHE A 263 -19.47 -15.85 55.20
N GLN A 264 -20.34 -14.85 55.03
CA GLN A 264 -20.12 -13.79 54.06
C GLN A 264 -18.87 -12.96 54.41
N ARG A 265 -18.64 -12.67 55.69
CA ARG A 265 -17.43 -11.99 56.16
C ARG A 265 -16.16 -12.80 55.86
N ALA A 266 -16.18 -14.11 56.13
CA ALA A 266 -15.06 -15.00 55.83
C ALA A 266 -14.79 -15.12 54.32
N GLN A 267 -15.85 -15.26 53.51
CA GLN A 267 -15.73 -15.33 52.05
C GLN A 267 -15.26 -14.03 51.43
N ASN A 268 -15.75 -12.88 51.89
CA ASN A 268 -15.30 -11.58 51.38
C ASN A 268 -13.82 -11.35 51.71
N LYS A 269 -13.36 -11.73 52.91
CA LYS A 269 -11.93 -11.70 53.26
C LYS A 269 -11.08 -12.60 52.34
N ARG A 270 -11.56 -13.81 52.04
CA ARG A 270 -10.91 -14.74 51.10
C ARG A 270 -10.85 -14.14 49.68
N ARG A 271 -11.98 -13.66 49.17
CA ARG A 271 -12.10 -13.03 47.85
C ARG A 271 -11.19 -11.82 47.72
N GLN A 272 -11.15 -10.92 48.71
CA GLN A 272 -10.25 -9.75 48.72
C GLN A 272 -8.79 -10.16 48.59
N LYS A 273 -8.35 -11.17 49.36
CA LYS A 273 -6.97 -11.68 49.29
C LYS A 273 -6.63 -12.24 47.91
N LEU A 274 -7.51 -13.07 47.35
CA LEU A 274 -7.30 -13.68 46.03
C LEU A 274 -7.37 -12.65 44.91
N LEU A 275 -8.30 -11.70 45.00
CA LEU A 275 -8.45 -10.61 44.04
C LEU A 275 -7.20 -9.73 44.02
N SER A 276 -6.70 -9.29 45.19
CA SER A 276 -5.45 -8.53 45.26
C SER A 276 -4.29 -9.30 44.65
N ALA A 277 -4.12 -10.57 45.04
CA ALA A 277 -3.04 -11.40 44.51
C ALA A 277 -3.12 -11.58 42.98
N TYR A 278 -4.31 -11.74 42.42
CA TYR A 278 -4.50 -11.87 40.97
C TYR A 278 -4.25 -10.55 40.25
N LEU A 279 -4.81 -9.44 40.74
CA LEU A 279 -4.63 -8.12 40.14
C LEU A 279 -3.15 -7.69 40.12
N ASP A 280 -2.35 -8.12 41.10
CA ASP A 280 -0.90 -7.85 41.14
C ASP A 280 -0.11 -8.63 40.07
N THR A 281 -0.72 -9.63 39.41
CA THR A 281 -0.12 -10.32 38.26
C THR A 281 -0.43 -9.64 36.91
N LEU A 282 -1.36 -8.69 36.89
CA LEU A 282 -1.81 -8.04 35.65
C LEU A 282 -1.04 -6.74 35.38
N PRO A 283 -0.84 -6.37 34.11
CA PRO A 283 -0.36 -5.03 33.75
C PRO A 283 -1.29 -3.93 34.26
N ASP A 284 -0.74 -2.77 34.63
CA ASP A 284 -1.50 -1.67 35.27
C ASP A 284 -2.73 -1.20 34.48
N HIS A 285 -2.62 -1.14 33.14
CA HIS A 285 -3.75 -0.75 32.29
C HIS A 285 -4.87 -1.79 32.34
N VAL A 286 -4.54 -3.09 32.24
CA VAL A 286 -5.52 -4.19 32.36
C VAL A 286 -6.13 -4.21 33.76
N LYS A 287 -5.32 -4.00 34.80
CA LYS A 287 -5.78 -3.93 36.20
C LYS A 287 -6.84 -2.85 36.38
N THR A 288 -6.58 -1.65 35.88
CA THR A 288 -7.49 -0.51 36.00
C THR A 288 -8.81 -0.78 35.28
N ASP A 289 -8.75 -1.23 34.03
CA ASP A 289 -9.94 -1.55 33.22
C ASP A 289 -10.76 -2.68 33.85
N THR A 290 -10.07 -3.71 34.35
CA THR A 290 -10.71 -4.87 34.99
C THR A 290 -11.43 -4.46 36.28
N ILE A 291 -10.81 -3.64 37.13
CA ILE A 291 -11.43 -3.12 38.36
C ILE A 291 -12.68 -2.31 38.03
N HIS A 292 -12.62 -1.47 36.98
CA HIS A 292 -13.80 -0.73 36.53
C HIS A 292 -14.92 -1.67 36.06
N ALA A 293 -14.57 -2.71 35.30
CA ALA A 293 -15.53 -3.67 34.75
C ALA A 293 -16.22 -4.56 35.80
N ILE A 294 -15.52 -4.91 36.89
CA ILE A 294 -16.08 -5.76 37.97
C ILE A 294 -16.73 -4.97 39.10
N ARG A 295 -16.77 -3.63 39.03
CA ARG A 295 -17.27 -2.78 40.12
C ARG A 295 -18.69 -3.15 40.55
N GLY A 296 -19.57 -3.48 39.60
CA GLY A 296 -20.92 -3.95 39.87
C GLY A 296 -20.93 -5.28 40.64
N ASP A 297 -20.15 -6.26 40.17
CA ASP A 297 -20.03 -7.58 40.79
C ASP A 297 -19.53 -7.48 42.25
N LEU A 298 -18.58 -6.56 42.51
CA LEU A 298 -18.08 -6.30 43.87
C LEU A 298 -19.14 -5.67 44.78
N ALA A 299 -19.92 -4.73 44.24
CA ALA A 299 -20.98 -4.04 44.99
C ALA A 299 -22.10 -5.02 45.40
N GLU A 300 -22.50 -5.94 44.51
CA GLU A 300 -23.49 -6.99 44.81
C GLU A 300 -23.06 -7.89 45.97
N LEU A 301 -21.75 -8.17 46.09
CA LEU A 301 -21.19 -8.98 47.17
C LEU A 301 -20.95 -8.20 48.48
N GLY A 302 -21.24 -6.89 48.49
CA GLY A 302 -20.93 -6.00 49.62
C GLY A 302 -19.43 -5.85 49.85
N MET A 303 -18.62 -6.03 48.81
CA MET A 303 -17.17 -5.90 48.87
C MET A 303 -16.76 -4.49 48.46
N VAL A 304 -16.06 -3.78 49.35
CA VAL A 304 -15.37 -2.54 49.01
C VAL A 304 -13.92 -2.90 48.68
N PHE A 305 -13.50 -2.58 47.46
CA PHE A 305 -12.11 -2.70 47.02
C PHE A 305 -11.57 -1.28 46.78
N PRO A 306 -10.42 -0.91 47.37
CA PRO A 306 -9.85 0.43 47.24
C PRO A 306 -9.38 0.74 45.81
#